data_AF-A0A3B0Y3T8-F1
#
_entry.id   AF-A0A3B0Y3T8-F1
#
_cell.length_a   1.000
_cell.length_b   1.000
_cell.length_c   1.000
_cell.angle_alpha   90.00
_cell.angle_beta   90.00
_cell.angle_gamma   90.00
#
_symmetry.space_group_name_H-M   'P 1'
#
loop_
_entity.id
_entity.type
_entity.pdbx_description
1 polymer ?
#
loop_
_entity_poly.entity_id
_entity_poly.type
_entity_poly.pdbx_seq_one_letter_code
_entity_poly.pdbx_strand_id
1 'polypeptide(L)'
;MKYWFPVLLAGWMSVANAGLFGDDELLPPDEAFIFTASVNADGSVRADWKITDGYYLYRDKFHFSTGDNGASLGAADYPPGKIKTDEIFGRVETYRKKVSIGVPVIRQSGAGNQL
;
A
#
# COMPACT_ATOMS: atom_id res chain seq x y z
N MET A 1 -19.42 -76.62 14.43
CA MET A 1 -18.00 -76.79 14.82
C MET A 1 -17.14 -76.08 13.79
N LYS A 2 -16.07 -75.42 14.28
CA LYS A 2 -14.82 -75.05 13.58
C LYS A 2 -14.84 -73.85 12.60
N TYR A 3 -14.11 -72.82 13.02
CA TYR A 3 -13.81 -71.53 12.40
C TYR A 3 -12.86 -71.60 11.20
N TRP A 4 -12.88 -70.58 10.34
CA TRP A 4 -11.63 -69.98 9.83
C TRP A 4 -11.82 -68.54 9.32
N PHE A 5 -11.19 -67.57 9.98
CA PHE A 5 -10.85 -66.24 9.44
C PHE A 5 -9.38 -66.27 9.01
N PRO A 6 -9.00 -65.67 7.87
CA PRO A 6 -8.15 -64.45 7.93
C PRO A 6 -8.54 -63.39 6.86
N VAL A 7 -8.72 -62.11 7.19
CA VAL A 7 -7.74 -60.99 7.31
C VAL A 7 -7.47 -60.23 5.98
N LEU A 8 -7.81 -58.93 6.02
CA LEU A 8 -7.23 -57.71 5.38
C LEU A 8 -7.40 -57.40 3.88
N LEU A 9 -8.01 -56.23 3.59
CA LEU A 9 -7.41 -55.02 2.95
C LEU A 9 -8.46 -53.88 3.00
N ALA A 10 -8.25 -52.81 3.78
CA ALA A 10 -7.61 -51.54 3.41
C ALA A 10 -8.48 -50.58 2.56
N GLY A 11 -8.83 -49.45 3.17
CA GLY A 11 -8.81 -48.11 2.56
C GLY A 11 -9.98 -47.69 1.67
N TRP A 12 -10.76 -46.71 2.12
CA TRP A 12 -10.62 -45.29 1.73
C TRP A 12 -11.92 -44.54 2.05
N MET A 13 -11.86 -43.61 2.99
CA MET A 13 -12.57 -42.34 2.88
C MET A 13 -11.94 -41.36 3.87
N SER A 14 -10.76 -40.86 3.50
CA SER A 14 -10.34 -39.57 4.02
C SER A 14 -11.25 -38.54 3.37
N VAL A 15 -12.17 -37.97 4.14
CA VAL A 15 -12.84 -36.73 3.74
C VAL A 15 -11.73 -35.69 3.66
N ALA A 16 -11.30 -35.37 2.45
CA ALA A 16 -10.48 -34.20 2.20
C ALA A 16 -11.33 -33.01 2.61
N ASN A 17 -10.97 -32.38 3.73
CA ASN A 17 -11.58 -31.13 4.14
C ASN A 17 -11.14 -30.09 3.11
N ALA A 18 -12.00 -29.83 2.12
CA ALA A 18 -11.83 -28.76 1.16
C ALA A 18 -11.66 -27.45 1.93
N GLY A 19 -10.64 -26.66 1.59
CA GLY A 19 -10.41 -25.34 2.15
C GLY A 19 -11.67 -24.48 2.00
N LEU A 20 -12.34 -24.21 3.12
CA LEU A 20 -13.50 -23.33 3.25
C LEU A 20 -13.07 -21.93 3.73
N PHE A 21 -11.92 -21.45 3.26
CA PHE A 21 -11.54 -20.05 3.38
C PHE A 21 -11.11 -19.62 1.98
N GLY A 22 -11.83 -18.65 1.40
CA GLY A 22 -11.43 -18.06 0.13
C GLY A 22 -10.08 -17.40 0.32
N ASP A 23 -9.03 -18.02 -0.24
CA ASP A 23 -7.73 -17.41 -0.44
C ASP A 23 -7.87 -16.34 -1.54
N ASP A 24 -8.51 -15.22 -1.23
CA ASP A 24 -8.17 -13.98 -1.93
C ASP A 24 -6.72 -13.66 -1.50
N GLU A 25 -5.77 -14.21 -2.26
CA GLU A 25 -4.35 -13.97 -2.08
C GLU A 25 -4.12 -12.46 -2.05
N LEU A 26 -3.60 -11.95 -0.92
CA LEU A 26 -3.37 -10.53 -0.75
C LEU A 26 -2.40 -10.06 -1.84
N LEU A 27 -2.78 -9.01 -2.57
CA LEU A 27 -1.96 -8.45 -3.63
C LEU A 27 -0.64 -7.96 -3.05
N PRO A 28 0.47 -8.14 -3.79
CA PRO A 28 1.72 -7.45 -3.47
C PRO A 28 1.52 -5.93 -3.37
N PRO A 29 2.27 -5.22 -2.50
CA PRO A 29 2.10 -3.79 -2.30
C PRO A 29 2.17 -2.96 -3.59
N ASP A 30 3.07 -3.29 -4.52
CA ASP A 30 3.25 -2.54 -5.77
C ASP A 30 2.05 -2.72 -6.74
N GLU A 31 1.29 -3.81 -6.60
CA GLU A 31 0.04 -4.04 -7.35
C GLU A 31 -1.18 -3.42 -6.66
N ALA A 32 -1.17 -3.39 -5.33
CA ALA A 32 -2.22 -2.75 -4.53
C ALA A 32 -2.15 -1.21 -4.58
N PHE A 33 -0.93 -0.65 -4.70
CA PHE A 33 -0.63 0.77 -4.57
C PHE A 33 0.27 1.28 -5.71
N ILE A 34 -0.32 1.45 -6.89
CA ILE A 34 0.42 1.83 -8.10
C ILE A 34 0.83 3.31 -8.00
N PHE A 35 2.12 3.57 -7.85
CA PHE A 35 2.70 4.90 -7.70
C PHE A 35 3.17 5.50 -9.04
N THR A 36 2.92 6.79 -9.24
CA THR A 36 3.44 7.59 -10.34
C THR A 36 3.82 8.99 -9.85
N ALA A 37 4.83 9.61 -10.47
CA ALA A 37 5.26 10.97 -10.14
C ALA A 37 5.44 11.81 -11.39
N SER A 38 5.11 13.10 -11.30
CA SER A 38 5.33 14.08 -12.37
C SER A 38 5.79 15.42 -11.80
N VAL A 39 6.46 16.23 -12.61
CA VAL A 39 6.89 17.59 -12.23
C VAL A 39 5.88 18.58 -12.82
N ASN A 40 5.30 19.40 -11.95
CA ASN A 40 4.39 20.47 -12.35
C ASN A 40 5.17 21.66 -12.94
N ALA A 41 4.47 22.55 -13.64
CA ALA A 41 5.06 23.74 -14.25
C ALA A 41 5.71 24.70 -13.23
N ASP A 42 5.24 24.70 -11.98
CA ASP A 42 5.79 25.49 -10.88
C ASP A 42 7.04 24.85 -10.23
N GLY A 43 7.47 23.68 -10.72
CA GLY A 43 8.60 22.93 -10.19
C GLY A 43 8.30 22.05 -8.97
N SER A 44 7.04 22.00 -8.52
CA SER A 44 6.60 21.03 -7.52
C SER A 44 6.50 19.62 -8.10
N VAL A 45 6.65 18.59 -7.26
CA VAL A 45 6.40 17.19 -7.63
C VAL A 45 4.97 16.84 -7.29
N ARG A 46 4.23 16.30 -8.24
CA ARG A 46 2.94 15.66 -8.02
C ARG A 46 3.15 14.15 -7.89
N ALA A 47 2.82 13.62 -6.72
CA ALA A 47 2.92 12.21 -6.37
C ALA A 47 1.50 11.59 -6.37
N ASP A 48 1.23 10.66 -7.28
CA ASP A 48 -0.07 10.04 -7.47
C ASP A 48 -0.02 8.54 -7.14
N TRP A 49 -1.00 8.06 -6.37
CA TRP A 49 -1.23 6.64 -6.14
C TRP A 49 -2.61 6.24 -6.64
N LYS A 50 -2.67 5.17 -7.43
CA LYS A 50 -3.91 4.43 -7.70
C LYS A 50 -3.97 3.24 -6.74
N ILE A 51 -5.07 3.16 -5.99
CA ILE A 51 -5.24 2.21 -4.90
C ILE A 51 -6.32 1.20 -5.30
N THR A 52 -5.94 -0.07 -5.32
CA THR A 52 -6.85 -1.17 -5.69
C THR A 52 -8.01 -1.30 -4.71
N ASP A 53 -9.14 -1.81 -5.20
CA ASP A 53 -10.35 -1.98 -4.40
C ASP A 53 -10.10 -2.93 -3.22
N GLY A 54 -10.68 -2.62 -2.06
CA GLY A 54 -10.39 -3.30 -0.80
C GLY A 54 -9.24 -2.64 -0.01
N TYR A 55 -8.25 -2.06 -0.68
CA TYR A 55 -7.05 -1.48 -0.06
C TYR A 55 -7.23 -0.02 0.36
N TYR A 56 -6.33 0.46 1.22
CA TYR A 56 -6.26 1.85 1.67
C TYR A 56 -4.85 2.22 2.16
N LEU A 57 -4.51 3.51 2.07
CA LEU A 57 -3.27 4.08 2.61
C LEU A 57 -3.60 5.00 3.78
N TYR A 58 -2.77 5.00 4.81
CA TYR A 58 -2.90 5.91 5.95
C TYR A 58 -2.23 7.26 5.65
N ARG A 59 -2.93 8.37 5.88
CA ARG A 59 -2.43 9.71 5.58
C ARG A 59 -1.15 10.06 6.37
N ASP A 60 -1.03 9.59 7.61
CA ASP A 60 0.11 9.87 8.49
C ASP A 60 1.36 9.04 8.16
N LYS A 61 1.26 8.08 7.23
CA LYS A 61 2.39 7.21 6.81
C LYS A 61 3.09 7.68 5.53
N PHE A 62 2.65 8.78 4.94
CA PHE A 62 3.37 9.39 3.83
C PHE A 62 4.59 10.13 4.36
N HIS A 63 5.74 9.84 3.74
CA HIS A 63 6.99 10.52 4.03
C HIS A 63 7.70 10.85 2.72
N PHE A 64 8.24 12.06 2.63
CA PHE A 64 8.95 12.54 1.45
C PHE A 64 10.32 13.04 1.88
N SER A 65 11.34 12.62 1.15
CA SER A 65 12.72 13.05 1.34
C SER A 65 13.38 13.32 0.00
N THR A 66 14.49 14.05 0.03
CA THR A 66 15.37 14.26 -1.12
C THR A 66 16.64 13.46 -0.92
N GLY A 67 17.30 13.08 -2.02
CA GLY A 67 18.67 12.57 -1.95
C GLY A 67 19.70 13.68 -1.71
N ASP A 68 20.98 13.32 -1.75
CA ASP A 68 22.13 14.20 -1.44
C ASP A 68 22.45 15.23 -2.55
N ASN A 69 21.43 15.94 -3.03
CA ASN A 69 21.52 16.80 -4.22
C ASN A 69 21.36 18.29 -3.87
N GLY A 70 21.39 18.66 -2.58
CA GLY A 70 21.19 20.04 -2.13
C GLY A 70 19.76 20.59 -2.35
N ALA A 71 18.80 19.73 -2.69
CA ALA A 71 17.39 20.09 -2.76
C ALA A 71 16.75 20.00 -1.37
N SER A 72 15.75 20.84 -1.11
CA SER A 72 14.91 20.75 0.08
C SER A 72 13.45 20.63 -0.34
N LEU A 73 12.61 20.07 0.52
CA LEU A 73 11.17 19.97 0.27
C LEU A 73 10.42 21.00 1.12
N GLY A 74 9.38 21.59 0.53
CA GLY A 74 8.40 22.37 1.27
C GLY A 74 7.38 21.47 1.98
N ALA A 75 6.37 22.11 2.58
CA ALA A 75 5.25 21.37 3.18
C ALA A 75 4.46 20.64 2.09
N ALA A 76 4.32 19.32 2.22
CA ALA A 76 3.51 18.54 1.30
C ALA A 76 2.01 18.88 1.48
N ASP A 77 1.32 19.05 0.36
CA ASP A 77 -0.11 19.31 0.30
C ASP A 77 -0.88 17.99 0.21
N TYR A 78 -1.49 17.63 1.34
CA TYR A 78 -2.28 16.40 1.48
C TYR A 78 -3.76 16.73 1.27
N PRO A 79 -4.43 16.10 0.28
CA PRO A 79 -5.87 16.28 0.12
C PRO A 79 -6.63 15.70 1.33
N PRO A 80 -7.87 16.11 1.58
CA PRO A 80 -8.69 15.48 2.60
C PRO A 80 -8.93 14.01 2.27
N GLY A 81 -8.66 13.14 3.25
CA GLY A 81 -8.94 11.72 3.22
C GLY A 81 -10.24 11.36 3.95
N LYS A 82 -10.47 10.06 4.12
CA LYS A 82 -11.62 9.52 4.86
C LYS A 82 -11.21 9.23 6.29
N ILE A 83 -11.83 9.90 7.24
CA ILE A 83 -11.65 9.64 8.66
C ILE A 83 -12.37 8.33 9.02
N LYS A 84 -11.66 7.45 9.72
CA LYS A 84 -12.17 6.25 10.36
C LYS A 84 -11.76 6.25 11.81
N THR A 85 -12.61 5.68 12.65
CA THR A 85 -12.24 5.36 14.03
C THR A 85 -11.94 3.87 14.06
N ASP A 86 -10.71 3.53 14.43
CA ASP A 86 -10.25 2.17 14.68
C ASP A 86 -10.11 1.95 16.20
N GLU A 87 -10.35 0.73 16.67
CA GLU A 87 -10.30 0.41 18.10
C GLU A 87 -8.88 0.44 18.67
N ILE A 88 -7.85 0.26 17.83
CA ILE A 88 -6.45 0.21 18.22
C ILE A 88 -5.79 1.58 18.01
N PHE A 89 -6.07 2.23 16.87
CA PHE A 89 -5.41 3.48 16.48
C PHE A 89 -6.25 4.74 16.70
N GLY A 90 -7.51 4.60 17.13
CA GLY A 90 -8.41 5.73 17.29
C GLY A 90 -8.76 6.38 15.96
N ARG A 91 -8.81 7.71 15.92
CA ARG A 91 -9.19 8.47 14.71
C ARG A 91 -8.03 8.54 13.73
N VAL A 92 -8.13 7.77 12.65
CA VAL A 92 -7.17 7.73 11.54
C VAL A 92 -7.79 8.29 10.26
N GLU A 93 -6.96 8.84 9.38
CA GLU A 93 -7.38 9.33 8.08
C GLU A 93 -6.77 8.47 6.97
N THR A 94 -7.61 8.05 6.02
CA THR A 94 -7.24 7.05 5.02
C THR A 94 -7.59 7.49 3.60
N TYR A 95 -6.78 7.09 2.63
CA TYR A 95 -7.07 7.25 1.21
C TYR A 95 -7.48 5.92 0.58
N ARG A 96 -8.43 5.99 -0.36
CA ARG A 96 -8.93 4.85 -1.14
C ARG A 96 -9.11 5.26 -2.58
N LYS A 97 -9.04 4.30 -3.51
CA LYS A 97 -9.16 4.47 -4.97
C LYS A 97 -8.02 5.29 -5.59
N LYS A 98 -7.78 6.51 -5.11
CA LYS A 98 -6.69 7.37 -5.55
C LYS A 98 -6.31 8.42 -4.51
N VAL A 99 -5.07 8.88 -4.56
CA VAL A 99 -4.61 10.10 -3.88
C VAL A 99 -3.53 10.78 -4.70
N SER A 100 -3.55 12.12 -4.70
CA SER A 100 -2.56 12.97 -5.35
C SER A 100 -2.01 13.94 -4.31
N ILE A 101 -0.70 13.93 -4.06
CA ILE A 101 -0.03 14.78 -3.07
C ILE A 101 0.94 15.71 -3.81
N GLY A 102 0.82 17.01 -3.54
CA GLY A 102 1.75 18.01 -4.06
C GLY A 102 2.94 18.17 -3.11
N VAL A 103 4.16 18.09 -3.63
CA VAL A 103 5.38 18.22 -2.85
C VAL A 103 6.22 19.35 -3.44
N PRO A 104 6.21 20.55 -2.84
CA PRO A 104 7.04 21.66 -3.30
C PRO A 104 8.52 21.32 -3.19
N VAL A 105 9.30 21.66 -4.23
CA VAL A 105 10.76 21.51 -4.21
C VAL A 105 11.39 22.88 -4.09
N ILE A 106 12.12 23.09 -2.99
CA ILE A 106 12.89 24.31 -2.73
C ILE A 106 14.31 24.05 -3.19
N ARG A 107 14.72 24.75 -4.26
CA ARG A 107 16.12 24.76 -4.69
C ARG A 107 16.81 25.95 -4.01
N GLN A 108 17.93 25.70 -3.34
CA GLN A 108 18.83 26.80 -2.98
C GLN A 108 19.32 27.41 -4.30
N SER A 109 18.84 28.61 -4.60
CA SER A 109 19.34 29.38 -5.73
C SER A 109 20.81 29.63 -5.45
N GLY A 110 21.70 29.04 -6.25
CA GLY A 110 23.13 29.30 -6.17
C GLY A 110 23.35 30.82 -6.23
N ALA A 111 24.09 31.33 -5.26
CA ALA A 111 24.51 32.71 -5.23
C ALA A 111 25.19 33.08 -6.56
N GLY A 112 24.73 34.17 -7.18
CA GLY A 112 25.53 35.04 -8.03
C GLY A 112 25.97 34.50 -9.38
N ASN A 113 25.11 34.65 -10.40
CA ASN A 113 25.61 35.04 -11.71
C ASN A 113 26.01 36.53 -11.62
N GLN A 114 27.20 36.81 -11.09
CA GLN A 114 27.84 38.11 -11.26
C GLN A 114 28.83 38.00 -12.41
N LEU A 115 28.47 38.66 -13.51
CA LEU A 115 29.36 39.01 -14.61
C LEU A 115 30.45 39.98 -14.10
#